data_AF-A0A259H7P5-F1
#
_entry.id   AF-A0A259H7P5-F1
#
_cell.length_a   1.000
_cell.length_b   1.000
_cell.length_c   1.000
_cell.angle_alpha   90.00
_cell.angle_beta   90.00
_cell.angle_gamma   90.00
#
_symmetry.space_group_name_H-M   'P 1'
#
loop_
_entity.id
_entity.type
_entity.pdbx_description
1 polymer ?
#
loop_
_entity_poly.entity_id
_entity_poly.type
_entity_poly.pdbx_seq_one_letter_code
_entity_poly.pdbx_strand_id
1 'polypeptide(L)'
;MVERAPVIAAWGAGVDSTAMIIELVERGEPIDMVLFADTGSEKTDTYAFIPVFRRWMDRHDVASDVVRYEPRNFKHWPPYDSLGTNMLTNATLPSKAFGRGSCSLGPASETVSFARDE
;
A
#
# COMPACT_ATOMS: atom_id res chain seq x y z
N MET A 1 -27.05 -0.57 -18.30
CA MET A 1 -26.22 -0.68 -17.08
C MET A 1 -25.26 -1.83 -17.34
N VAL A 2 -23.95 -1.63 -17.25
CA VAL A 2 -23.00 -2.66 -17.64
C VAL A 2 -23.08 -3.80 -16.63
N GLU A 3 -23.55 -4.95 -17.09
CA GLU A 3 -23.77 -6.19 -16.35
C GLU A 3 -22.44 -6.93 -16.14
N ARG A 4 -21.41 -6.22 -15.65
CA ARG A 4 -20.10 -6.81 -15.36
C ARG A 4 -19.73 -6.58 -13.91
N ALA A 5 -18.98 -7.52 -13.34
CA ALA A 5 -18.41 -7.35 -12.01
C ALA A 5 -17.53 -6.09 -11.98
N PRO A 6 -17.55 -5.32 -10.87
CA PRO A 6 -16.69 -4.16 -10.73
C PRO A 6 -15.22 -4.60 -10.72
N VAL A 7 -14.39 -3.85 -11.45
CA VAL A 7 -12.94 -4.02 -11.51
C VAL A 7 -12.32 -2.95 -10.63
N ILE A 8 -11.79 -3.39 -9.49
CA ILE A 8 -11.17 -2.53 -8.48
C ILE A 8 -9.67 -2.79 -8.47
N ALA A 9 -8.87 -1.76 -8.70
CA ALA A 9 -7.42 -1.86 -8.66
C ALA A 9 -6.89 -1.50 -7.26
N ALA A 10 -6.07 -2.38 -6.69
CA ALA A 10 -5.31 -2.09 -5.48
C ALA A 10 -4.05 -1.30 -5.86
N TRP A 11 -3.90 -0.11 -5.28
CA TRP A 11 -2.76 0.76 -5.53
C TRP A 11 -1.94 0.92 -4.26
N GLY A 12 -0.67 0.51 -4.31
CA GLY A 12 0.26 0.62 -3.19
C GLY A 12 1.11 1.89 -3.20
N ALA A 13 0.81 2.84 -4.09
CA ALA A 13 1.65 4.02 -4.36
C ALA A 13 3.12 3.69 -4.72
N GLY A 14 3.36 2.48 -5.24
CA GLY A 14 4.64 2.04 -5.79
C GLY A 14 4.69 2.10 -7.31
N VAL A 15 5.88 1.87 -7.87
CA VAL A 15 6.15 1.97 -9.32
C VAL A 15 5.24 1.04 -10.12
N ASP A 16 5.21 -0.26 -9.80
CA ASP A 16 4.51 -1.26 -10.59
C ASP A 16 2.99 -1.03 -10.63
N SER A 17 2.37 -0.82 -9.47
CA SER A 17 0.92 -0.56 -9.40
C SER A 17 0.52 0.74 -10.09
N THR A 18 1.38 1.75 -10.06
CA THR A 18 1.14 3.03 -10.75
C THR A 18 1.23 2.85 -12.26
N ALA A 19 2.28 2.17 -12.74
CA ALA A 19 2.46 1.88 -14.16
C ALA A 19 1.31 1.01 -14.71
N MET A 20 0.88 0.00 -13.95
CA MET A 20 -0.26 -0.85 -14.32
C MET A 20 -1.54 -0.02 -14.52
N ILE A 21 -1.85 0.92 -13.61
CA ILE A 21 -3.04 1.77 -13.72
C ILE A 21 -2.95 2.68 -14.95
N ILE A 22 -1.78 3.28 -15.19
CA ILE A 22 -1.54 4.12 -16.37
C ILE A 22 -1.79 3.32 -17.66
N GLU A 23 -1.20 2.13 -17.77
CA GLU A 23 -1.33 1.28 -18.96
C GLU A 23 -2.77 0.84 -19.20
N LEU A 24 -3.50 0.46 -18.15
CA LEU A 24 -4.92 0.08 -18.26
C LEU A 24 -5.77 1.24 -18.78
N VAL A 25 -5.52 2.47 -18.30
CA VAL A 25 -6.19 3.68 -18.81
C VAL A 25 -5.83 3.93 -20.28
N GLU A 26 -4.56 3.83 -20.66
CA GLU A 26 -4.11 4.03 -22.04
C GLU A 26 -4.72 3.02 -23.03
N ARG A 27 -4.95 1.79 -22.57
CA ARG A 27 -5.62 0.73 -23.35
C ARG A 27 -7.14 0.84 -23.37
N GLY A 28 -7.73 1.69 -22.54
CA GLY A 28 -9.18 1.74 -22.34
C GLY A 28 -9.74 0.50 -21.64
N GLU A 29 -8.91 -0.20 -20.87
CA GLU A 29 -9.34 -1.33 -20.05
C GLU A 29 -10.16 -0.82 -18.85
N PRO A 30 -11.17 -1.57 -18.39
CA PRO A 30 -12.07 -1.10 -17.34
C PRO A 30 -11.39 -0.99 -15.98
N ILE A 31 -11.47 0.19 -15.37
CA ILE A 31 -11.19 0.42 -13.94
C ILE A 31 -12.36 1.20 -13.36
N ASP A 32 -13.11 0.59 -12.45
CA ASP A 32 -14.26 1.26 -11.81
C ASP A 32 -13.85 2.05 -10.56
N MET A 33 -12.76 1.66 -9.90
CA MET A 33 -12.20 2.35 -8.74
C MET A 33 -10.75 1.92 -8.51
N VAL A 34 -9.93 2.85 -8.04
CA VAL A 34 -8.60 2.59 -7.47
C VAL A 34 -8.65 2.82 -5.96
N LEU A 35 -8.18 1.86 -5.18
CA LEU A 35 -8.11 1.98 -3.71
C LEU A 35 -6.66 2.02 -3.23
N PHE A 36 -6.34 3.04 -2.43
CA PHE A 36 -5.12 3.10 -1.64
C PHE A 36 -5.42 2.70 -0.19
N ALA A 37 -4.77 1.66 0.31
CA ALA A 37 -4.89 1.23 1.70
C ALA A 37 -3.86 1.97 2.57
N ASP A 38 -4.30 3.05 3.22
CA ASP A 38 -3.44 3.81 4.11
C ASP A 38 -3.22 3.08 5.44
N THR A 39 -1.98 2.71 5.69
CA THR A 39 -1.54 2.02 6.92
C THR A 39 -1.31 2.97 8.09
N GLY A 40 -1.34 4.29 7.86
CA GLY A 40 -0.95 5.32 8.83
C GLY A 40 0.55 5.30 9.16
N SER A 41 1.37 4.58 8.38
CA SER A 41 2.81 4.44 8.63
C SER A 41 3.63 4.30 7.33
N GLU A 42 3.16 4.90 6.24
CA GLU A 42 3.93 4.94 4.99
C GLU A 42 5.10 5.93 5.05
N LYS A 43 5.98 5.87 4.05
CA LYS A 43 7.07 6.85 3.91
C LYS A 43 6.51 8.23 3.58
N THR A 44 7.20 9.29 4.02
CA THR A 44 6.84 10.69 3.73
C THR A 44 6.68 10.94 2.22
N ASP A 45 7.59 10.42 1.40
CA ASP A 45 7.53 10.58 -0.06
C ASP A 45 6.32 9.89 -0.67
N THR A 46 5.91 8.73 -0.13
CA THR A 46 4.69 8.03 -0.54
C THR A 46 3.47 8.93 -0.26
N TYR A 47 3.37 9.49 0.94
CA TYR A 47 2.28 10.40 1.28
C TYR A 47 2.25 11.66 0.39
N ALA A 48 3.43 12.21 0.05
CA ALA A 48 3.53 13.34 -0.86
C ALA A 48 3.11 12.99 -2.30
N PHE A 49 3.34 11.73 -2.72
CA PHE A 49 2.97 11.25 -4.04
C PHE A 49 1.47 10.99 -4.21
N ILE A 50 0.76 10.56 -3.14
CA ILE A 50 -0.67 10.25 -3.20
C ILE A 50 -1.51 11.35 -3.89
N PRO A 51 -1.45 12.63 -3.47
CA PRO A 51 -2.24 13.68 -4.11
C PRO A 51 -1.79 13.98 -5.55
N VAL A 52 -0.54 13.70 -5.91
CA VAL A 52 -0.05 13.86 -7.30
C VAL A 52 -0.74 12.87 -8.22
N PHE A 53 -0.74 11.58 -7.84
CA PHE A 53 -1.32 10.55 -8.69
C PHE A 53 -2.85 10.57 -8.68
N ARG A 54 -3.49 10.94 -7.56
CA ARG A 54 -4.95 11.15 -7.53
C ARG A 54 -5.40 12.23 -8.52
N ARG A 55 -4.69 13.36 -8.59
CA ARG A 55 -4.95 14.39 -9.63
C ARG A 55 -4.72 13.90 -11.05
N TRP A 56 -3.85 12.91 -11.25
CA TRP A 56 -3.72 12.26 -12.54
C TRP A 56 -4.96 11.42 -12.82
N MET A 57 -5.37 10.54 -11.89
CA MET A 57 -6.58 9.71 -12.02
C MET A 57 -7.85 10.56 -12.27
N ASP A 58 -8.03 11.67 -11.55
CA ASP A 58 -9.16 12.58 -11.74
C ASP A 58 -9.22 13.17 -13.16
N ARG A 59 -8.06 13.47 -13.77
CA ARG A 59 -7.98 13.99 -15.16
C ARG A 59 -8.25 12.92 -16.22
N HIS A 60 -8.22 11.66 -15.83
CA HIS A 60 -8.46 10.50 -16.70
C HIS A 60 -9.78 9.80 -16.36
N ASP A 61 -10.67 10.46 -15.61
CA ASP A 61 -11.99 9.94 -15.20
C ASP A 61 -11.92 8.61 -14.42
N VAL A 62 -10.82 8.37 -13.70
CA VAL A 62 -10.63 7.19 -12.85
C VAL A 62 -11.00 7.53 -11.42
N ALA A 63 -12.08 6.93 -10.91
CA ALA A 63 -12.46 7.08 -9.51
C ALA A 63 -11.38 6.50 -8.58
N SER A 64 -11.06 7.22 -7.50
CA SER A 64 -10.07 6.74 -6.53
C SER A 64 -10.44 7.11 -5.10
N ASP A 65 -10.09 6.26 -4.13
CA ASP A 65 -10.34 6.51 -2.70
C ASP A 65 -9.19 6.03 -1.80
N VAL A 66 -9.08 6.63 -0.63
CA VAL A 66 -8.14 6.24 0.43
C VAL A 66 -8.94 5.54 1.53
N VAL A 67 -8.64 4.26 1.73
CA VAL A 67 -9.29 3.45 2.75
C VAL A 67 -8.34 3.19 3.90
N ARG A 68 -8.89 3.10 5.11
CA ARG A 68 -8.14 2.73 6.31
C ARG A 68 -8.80 1.53 6.97
N TYR A 69 -7.96 0.64 7.50
CA TYR A 69 -8.44 -0.48 8.29
C TYR A 69 -8.86 -0.01 9.67
N GLU A 70 -10.09 -0.35 10.07
CA GLU A 70 -10.57 -0.16 11.44
C GLU A 70 -10.47 -1.49 12.21
N PRO A 71 -9.62 -1.58 13.25
CA PRO A 71 -9.53 -2.80 14.04
C PRO A 71 -10.84 -3.11 14.74
N ARG A 72 -11.42 -4.28 14.44
CA ARG A 72 -12.63 -4.80 15.10
C ARG A 72 -12.30 -5.85 16.16
N ASN A 73 -11.25 -6.63 15.94
CA ASN A 73 -10.78 -7.68 16.83
C ASN A 73 -9.30 -7.46 17.14
N PHE A 74 -8.98 -7.04 18.37
CA PHE A 74 -7.61 -6.79 18.80
C PHE A 74 -7.37 -7.43 20.18
N LYS A 75 -6.16 -7.96 20.37
CA LYS A 75 -5.81 -8.71 21.58
C LYS A 75 -5.52 -7.80 22.77
N HIS A 76 -4.88 -6.66 22.54
CA HIS A 76 -4.43 -5.74 23.58
C HIS A 76 -5.08 -4.37 23.41
N TRP A 77 -5.46 -3.74 24.52
CA TRP A 77 -6.06 -2.40 24.58
C TRP A 77 -4.98 -1.35 24.89
N PRO A 78 -5.02 -0.14 24.29
CA PRO A 78 -6.02 0.36 23.34
C PRO A 78 -5.87 -0.23 21.92
N PRO A 79 -6.94 -0.17 21.09
CA PRO A 79 -6.85 -0.52 19.68
C PRO A 79 -5.78 0.33 18.98
N TYR A 80 -5.13 -0.27 17.99
CA TYR A 80 -4.12 0.40 17.17
C TYR A 80 -4.76 1.16 16.02
N ASP A 81 -4.24 2.33 15.69
CA ASP A 81 -4.75 3.20 14.62
C ASP A 81 -3.88 3.19 13.35
N SER A 82 -2.69 2.61 13.44
CA SER A 82 -1.71 2.51 12.36
C SER A 82 -0.96 1.18 12.44
N LEU A 83 -0.24 0.84 11.37
CA LEU A 83 0.65 -0.31 11.34
C LEU A 83 1.78 -0.18 12.37
N GLY A 84 2.33 1.02 12.57
CA GLY A 84 3.32 1.28 13.61
C GLY A 84 2.77 1.06 15.02
N THR A 85 1.59 1.60 15.32
CA THR A 85 0.92 1.37 16.61
C THR A 85 0.58 -0.11 16.81
N ASN A 86 0.20 -0.83 15.74
CA ASN A 86 -0.08 -2.27 15.80
C ASN A 86 1.13 -3.06 16.31
N MET A 87 2.32 -2.75 15.79
CA MET A 87 3.58 -3.38 16.20
C MET A 87 3.90 -3.11 17.67
N LEU A 88 3.75 -1.86 18.11
CA LEU A 88 4.00 -1.47 19.49
C LEU A 88 3.02 -2.13 20.45
N THR A 89 1.71 -2.07 20.16
CA THR A 89 0.64 -2.64 20.99
C THR A 89 0.76 -4.16 21.13
N ASN A 90 1.28 -4.86 20.13
CA ASN A 90 1.40 -6.31 20.15
C ASN A 90 2.82 -6.81 20.47
N ALA A 91 3.79 -5.91 20.65
CA ALA A 91 5.20 -6.26 20.72
C ALA A 91 5.65 -7.15 19.56
N THR A 92 5.23 -6.81 18.33
CA THR A 92 5.53 -7.54 17.10
C THR A 92 6.32 -6.69 16.11
N LEU A 93 6.95 -7.34 15.13
CA LEU A 93 7.66 -6.73 14.01
C LEU A 93 7.14 -7.32 12.69
N PRO A 94 7.29 -6.62 11.55
CA PRO A 94 6.86 -7.16 10.28
C PRO A 94 7.77 -8.33 9.90
N SER A 95 7.25 -9.25 9.10
CA SER A 95 8.03 -10.38 8.56
C SER A 95 9.35 -9.92 7.92
N LYS A 96 9.36 -8.74 7.30
CA LYS A 96 10.54 -8.14 6.66
C LYS A 96 11.69 -7.90 7.63
N ALA A 97 11.42 -7.54 8.89
CA ALA A 97 12.45 -7.36 9.91
C ALA A 97 13.16 -8.68 10.26
N PHE A 98 12.54 -9.83 9.98
CA PHE A 98 13.11 -11.16 10.15
C PHE A 98 13.66 -11.74 8.84
N GLY A 99 13.89 -10.92 7.81
CA GLY A 99 14.40 -11.34 6.51
C GLY A 99 13.38 -12.10 5.65
N ARG A 100 12.09 -12.08 6.01
CA ARG A 100 11.02 -12.75 5.25
C ARG A 100 10.18 -11.72 4.50
N GLY A 101 9.94 -11.91 3.21
CA GLY A 101 8.98 -11.06 2.49
C GLY A 101 9.01 -11.30 0.99
N SER A 102 7.87 -11.68 0.42
CA SER A 102 7.66 -11.83 -1.03
C SER A 102 7.05 -10.58 -1.68
N CYS A 103 6.37 -9.74 -0.89
CA CYS A 103 5.58 -8.61 -1.40
C CYS A 103 6.31 -7.24 -1.37
N SER A 104 7.53 -7.16 -0.86
CA SER A 104 8.32 -5.93 -0.83
C SER A 104 9.72 -6.18 -1.40
N LEU A 105 9.88 -5.92 -2.70
CA LEU A 105 11.19 -5.79 -3.32
C LEU A 105 11.68 -4.37 -2.99
N GLY A 106 12.69 -4.27 -2.13
CA GLY A 106 13.48 -3.04 -2.07
C GLY A 106 14.38 -2.97 -3.31
N PRO A 107 14.95 -1.79 -3.65
CA PRO A 107 16.12 -1.78 -4.53
C PRO A 107 17.14 -2.78 -3.99
N ALA A 108 17.92 -3.42 -4.87
CA ALA A 108 18.96 -4.35 -4.45
C ALA A 108 19.86 -3.69 -3.40
N SER A 109 19.59 -3.95 -2.12
CA SER A 109 20.43 -3.49 -1.03
C SER A 109 21.59 -4.46 -0.97
N GLU A 110 22.81 -3.98 -1.15
CA GLU A 110 23.96 -4.76 -0.74
C GLU A 110 23.76 -5.13 0.74
N THR A 111 23.73 -6.43 1.00
CA THR A 111 23.53 -6.98 2.33
C THR A 111 24.66 -6.46 3.22
N VAL A 112 24.37 -5.54 4.14
CA VAL A 112 25.29 -5.25 5.25
C VAL A 112 25.10 -6.37 6.26
N SER A 113 25.97 -7.38 6.15
CA SER A 113 26.12 -8.42 7.17
C SER A 113 26.78 -7.83 8.41
N PHE A 114 26.04 -7.76 9.51
CA PHE A 114 26.65 -7.60 10.83
C PHE A 114 27.32 -8.93 11.19
N ALA A 115 28.60 -8.87 11.58
CA ALA A 115 29.29 -10.01 12.14
C ALA A 115 28.47 -10.53 13.34
N ARG A 116 28.20 -11.84 13.35
CA ARG A 116 27.72 -12.50 14.56
C ARG A 116 28.94 -12.65 15.45
N ASP A 117 29.00 -11.90 16.55
CA ASP A 117 29.92 -12.24 17.63
C ASP A 117 29.48 -13.60 18.20
N GLU A 118 30.47 -14.48 18.39
CA GLU A 118 30.35 -15.90 18.79
C GLU A 118 29.52 -16.14 20.06
#